data_AF-A0A099ICD4-F1
#
_entry.id   AF-A0A099ICD4-F1
#
_cell.length_a   1.000
_cell.length_b   1.000
_cell.length_c   1.000
_cell.angle_alpha   90.00
_cell.angle_beta   90.00
_cell.angle_gamma   90.00
#
_symmetry.space_group_name_H-M   'P 1'
#
loop_
_entity.id
_entity.type
_entity.pdbx_description
1 polymer ?
#
loop_
_entity_poly.entity_id
_entity_poly.type
_entity_poly.pdbx_seq_one_letter_code
_entity_poly.pdbx_strand_id
1 'polypeptide(L)'
;MKIFTCEKCGTSIKLHFIKGYVHLRCPACGAEYQLDTGSLKKYMLIPLLSVAAAVGTSLRFLQGRTIDIKCIYILTVSFVLSGLLGTLCVKTGLLTYEEKENR
;
A
#
# COMPACT_ATOMS: atom_id res chain seq x y z
N MET A 1 -3.48 3.34 -15.41
CA MET A 1 -4.88 3.83 -15.30
C MET A 1 -5.28 4.14 -13.85
N LYS A 2 -6.35 4.92 -13.60
CA LYS A 2 -6.95 5.11 -12.27
C LYS A 2 -7.89 3.92 -11.98
N ILE A 3 -7.47 3.00 -11.10
CA ILE A 3 -8.10 1.68 -10.95
C ILE A 3 -9.49 1.66 -10.29
N PHE A 4 -10.08 2.82 -9.96
CA PHE A 4 -11.36 2.88 -9.24
C PHE A 4 -12.54 2.30 -10.05
N THR A 5 -12.36 2.14 -11.35
CA THR A 5 -13.35 1.60 -12.28
C THR A 5 -12.69 0.55 -13.16
N CYS A 6 -13.30 -0.63 -13.26
CA CYS A 6 -12.87 -1.67 -14.19
C CYS A 6 -13.18 -1.24 -15.63
N GLU A 7 -12.20 -1.30 -16.53
CA GLU A 7 -12.38 -0.91 -17.93
C GLU A 7 -13.25 -1.89 -18.72
N LYS A 8 -13.24 -3.18 -18.37
CA LYS A 8 -14.02 -4.21 -19.09
C LYS A 8 -15.53 -4.15 -18.81
N CYS A 9 -15.92 -3.81 -17.58
CA CYS A 9 -17.32 -3.92 -17.16
C CYS A 9 -17.86 -2.66 -16.46
N GLY A 10 -17.06 -1.60 -16.34
CA GLY A 10 -17.45 -0.35 -15.67
C GLY A 10 -17.67 -0.47 -14.16
N THR A 11 -17.49 -1.66 -13.57
CA THR A 11 -17.74 -1.88 -12.14
C THR A 11 -16.68 -1.21 -11.28
N SER A 12 -17.09 -0.56 -10.20
CA SER A 12 -16.16 0.06 -9.26
C SER A 12 -15.33 -0.98 -8.49
N ILE A 13 -14.02 -0.77 -8.41
CA ILE A 13 -13.11 -1.63 -7.65
C ILE A 13 -12.88 -0.98 -6.29
N LYS A 14 -13.45 -1.58 -5.23
CA LYS A 14 -13.22 -1.14 -3.85
C LYS A 14 -11.87 -1.64 -3.36
N LEU A 15 -11.00 -0.70 -3.00
CA LEU A 15 -9.71 -1.00 -2.37
C LEU A 15 -9.94 -1.30 -0.90
N HIS A 16 -9.39 -2.41 -0.42
CA HIS A 16 -9.37 -2.74 1.00
C HIS A 16 -7.99 -2.49 1.56
N PHE A 17 -7.93 -1.88 2.73
CA PHE A 17 -6.67 -1.57 3.42
C PHE A 17 -5.82 -2.81 3.75
N ILE A 18 -6.48 -3.95 3.89
CA ILE A 18 -5.89 -5.23 4.30
C ILE A 18 -5.50 -6.06 3.06
N LYS A 19 -6.17 -5.86 1.92
CA LYS A 19 -5.82 -6.55 0.67
C LYS A 19 -4.77 -5.70 -0.03
N GLY A 20 -3.55 -6.22 -0.12
CA GLY A 20 -2.41 -5.51 -0.70
C GLY A 20 -2.75 -4.86 -2.05
N TYR A 21 -2.15 -3.70 -2.31
CA TYR A 21 -2.48 -2.86 -3.48
C TYR A 21 -1.78 -3.28 -4.77
N VAL A 22 -1.01 -4.37 -4.75
CA VAL A 22 -0.14 -4.78 -5.87
C VAL A 22 -0.93 -5.49 -6.96
N HIS A 23 -1.83 -6.38 -6.57
CA HIS A 23 -2.70 -7.12 -7.47
C HIS A 23 -4.15 -6.81 -7.11
N LEU A 24 -4.90 -6.34 -8.09
CA LEU A 24 -6.31 -6.02 -7.95
C LEU A 24 -7.11 -6.88 -8.91
N ARG A 25 -8.26 -7.36 -8.44
CA ARG A 25 -9.17 -8.16 -9.25
C ARG A 25 -10.53 -7.49 -9.27
N CYS A 26 -11.10 -7.34 -10.45
CA CYS A 26 -12.47 -6.85 -10.57
C CYS A 26 -13.45 -7.87 -9.94
N PRO A 27 -14.33 -7.45 -9.03
CA PRO A 27 -15.27 -8.37 -8.39
C PRO A 27 -16.38 -8.87 -9.33
N ALA A 28 -16.66 -8.17 -10.43
CA ALA A 28 -17.72 -8.54 -11.37
C ALA A 28 -17.20 -9.44 -12.51
N CYS A 29 -16.23 -8.98 -13.29
CA CYS A 29 -15.73 -9.72 -14.46
C CYS A 29 -14.47 -10.54 -14.19
N GLY A 30 -13.87 -10.43 -12.99
CA GLY A 30 -12.67 -11.18 -12.62
C GLY A 30 -11.38 -10.71 -13.28
N ALA A 31 -11.39 -9.61 -14.05
CA ALA A 31 -10.19 -9.03 -14.67
C ALA A 31 -9.11 -8.74 -13.63
N GLU A 32 -7.87 -9.11 -13.94
CA GLU A 32 -6.71 -8.92 -13.08
C GLU A 32 -5.91 -7.70 -13.52
N TYR A 33 -5.54 -6.88 -12.55
CA TYR A 33 -4.74 -5.69 -12.73
C TYR A 33 -3.53 -5.75 -11.79
N GLN A 34 -2.39 -5.27 -12.26
CA GLN A 34 -1.16 -5.18 -11.48
C GLN A 34 -0.58 -3.77 -11.53
N LEU A 35 0.23 -3.43 -10.54
CA LEU A 35 1.00 -2.19 -10.58
C LEU A 35 2.01 -2.25 -11.73
N ASP A 36 2.06 -1.19 -12.53
CA ASP A 36 3.12 -1.01 -13.50
C ASP A 36 4.49 -0.98 -12.81
N THR A 37 5.54 -1.45 -13.49
CA THR A 37 6.92 -1.52 -12.96
C THR A 37 7.38 -0.21 -12.29
N GLY A 38 7.04 0.94 -12.85
CA GLY A 38 7.39 2.25 -12.27
C GLY A 38 6.65 2.53 -10.96
N SER A 39 5.40 2.12 -10.87
CA SER A 39 4.56 2.26 -9.68
C SER A 39 4.87 1.21 -8.62
N LEU A 40 5.29 0.01 -9.02
CA LEU A 40 5.77 -1.03 -8.12
C LEU A 40 7.00 -0.55 -7.34
N LYS A 41 7.97 0.09 -8.01
CA LYS A 41 9.14 0.68 -7.35
C LYS A 41 8.73 1.73 -6.32
N LYS A 42 7.78 2.61 -6.65
CA LYS A 42 7.24 3.61 -5.71
C LYS A 42 6.54 2.94 -4.53
N TYR A 43 5.76 1.89 -4.79
CA TYR A 43 5.06 1.12 -3.76
C TYR A 43 6.04 0.45 -2.78
N MET A 44 7.19 -0.04 -3.25
CA MET A 44 8.24 -0.61 -2.39
C MET A 44 8.90 0.42 -1.45
N LEU A 45 8.88 1.71 -1.81
CA LEU A 45 9.40 2.78 -0.94
C LEU A 45 8.47 3.08 0.24
N ILE A 46 7.16 2.82 0.11
CA ILE A 46 6.17 3.09 1.15
C ILE A 46 6.49 2.39 2.48
N PRO A 47 6.75 1.06 2.53
CA PRO A 47 7.10 0.40 3.78
C PRO A 47 8.44 0.91 4.35
N LEU A 48 9.42 1.22 3.51
CA LEU A 48 10.72 1.76 3.95
C LEU A 48 10.56 3.13 4.64
N LEU A 49 9.79 4.04 4.04
CA LEU A 49 9.49 5.35 4.63
C LEU A 49 8.69 5.21 5.92
N SER A 50 7.77 4.25 5.97
CA SER A 50 6.94 3.98 7.16
C SER A 50 7.77 3.44 8.32
N VAL A 51 8.76 2.58 8.05
CA VAL A 51 9.72 2.10 9.05
C VAL A 51 10.63 3.23 9.50
N ALA A 52 11.20 4.02 8.59
CA ALA A 52 12.05 5.15 8.94
C ALA A 52 11.33 6.15 9.86
N ALA A 53 10.07 6.48 9.56
CA ALA A 53 9.25 7.36 10.38
C ALA A 53 8.92 6.73 11.76
N ALA A 54 8.59 5.45 11.82
CA ALA A 54 8.30 4.76 13.07
C ALA A 54 9.55 4.64 13.96
N VAL A 55 10.71 4.35 13.38
CA VAL A 55 12.01 4.36 14.08
C VAL A 55 12.30 5.75 14.62
N GLY A 56 12.19 6.80 13.78
CA GLY A 56 12.45 8.18 14.21
C GLY A 56 11.53 8.66 15.34
N THR A 57 10.25 8.30 15.29
CA THR A 57 9.30 8.60 16.37
C THR A 57 9.59 7.79 17.63
N SER A 58 9.97 6.51 17.50
CA SER A 58 10.35 5.67 18.64
C SER A 58 11.55 6.23 19.42
N LEU A 59 12.53 6.82 18.73
CA LEU A 59 13.70 7.45 19.36
C LEU A 59 13.35 8.69 20.20
N ARG A 60 12.24 9.37 19.87
CA ARG A 60 11.75 10.55 20.60
C ARG A 60 10.78 10.19 21.72
N PHE A 61 9.81 9.31 21.46
CA PHE A 61 8.72 9.04 22.40
C PHE A 61 8.98 7.88 23.37
N LEU A 62 9.91 6.97 23.05
CA LEU A 62 10.18 5.77 23.84
C LEU A 62 11.58 5.76 24.44
N GLN A 63 12.14 6.94 24.73
CA GLN A 63 13.41 7.05 25.45
C GLN A 63 13.34 6.31 26.80
N GLY A 64 14.32 5.46 27.08
CA GLY A 64 14.38 4.65 28.31
C GLY A 64 13.46 3.42 28.36
N ARG A 65 12.65 3.13 27.34
CA ARG A 65 11.84 1.89 27.27
C ARG A 65 12.66 0.69 26.76
N THR A 66 12.24 -0.51 27.17
CA THR A 66 12.85 -1.79 26.73
C THR A 66 12.75 -1.96 25.21
N ILE A 67 13.68 -2.74 24.66
CA ILE A 67 13.78 -2.98 23.21
C ILE A 67 12.49 -3.61 22.67
N ASP A 68 11.87 -4.52 23.43
CA ASP A 68 10.63 -5.19 23.02
C ASP A 68 9.48 -4.21 22.75
N ILE A 69 9.30 -3.22 23.64
CA ILE A 69 8.27 -2.20 23.50
C ILE A 69 8.52 -1.33 22.26
N LYS A 70 9.78 -0.98 22.00
CA LYS A 70 10.16 -0.22 20.80
C LYS A 70 9.90 -1.01 19.53
N CYS A 71 10.22 -2.30 19.52
CA CYS A 71 9.96 -3.18 18.38
C CYS A 71 8.45 -3.32 18.10
N ILE A 72 7.63 -3.58 19.12
CA ILE A 72 6.16 -3.66 18.96
C ILE A 72 5.60 -2.34 18.43
N TYR A 73 6.06 -1.21 18.97
CA TYR A 73 5.65 0.12 18.51
C TYR A 73 6.03 0.35 17.04
N ILE A 74 7.28 0.05 16.66
CA ILE A 74 7.73 0.23 15.28
C ILE A 74 6.90 -0.64 14.33
N LEU A 75 6.72 -1.92 14.62
CA LEU A 75 5.94 -2.84 13.78
C LEU A 75 4.50 -2.35 13.59
N THR A 76 3.83 -1.96 14.68
CA THR A 76 2.44 -1.50 14.63
C THR A 76 2.30 -0.16 13.89
N VAL A 77 3.11 0.83 14.22
CA VAL A 77 3.06 2.16 13.59
C VAL A 77 3.45 2.07 12.12
N SER A 78 4.49 1.31 11.76
CA SER A 78 4.89 1.12 10.37
C SER A 78 3.82 0.43 9.55
N PHE A 79 3.11 -0.55 10.12
CA PHE A 79 2.00 -1.22 9.43
C PHE A 79 0.86 -0.24 9.13
N VAL A 80 0.44 0.54 10.12
CA VAL A 80 -0.62 1.55 9.96
C VAL A 80 -0.20 2.62 8.96
N LEU A 81 1.02 3.17 9.07
CA LEU A 81 1.54 4.16 8.13
C LEU A 81 1.60 3.62 6.70
N SER A 82 2.06 2.38 6.53
CA SER A 82 2.21 1.78 5.20
C SER A 82 0.86 1.63 4.51
N GLY A 83 -0.18 1.21 5.23
CA GLY A 83 -1.52 1.12 4.65
C GLY A 83 -2.12 2.49 4.34
N LEU A 84 -1.87 3.50 5.20
CA LEU A 84 -2.40 4.86 4.99
C LEU A 84 -1.76 5.49 3.76
N LEU A 85 -0.44 5.43 3.67
CA LEU A 85 0.34 5.89 2.54
C LEU A 85 -0.02 5.11 1.27
N GLY A 86 -0.17 3.79 1.34
CA GLY A 86 -0.64 2.95 0.24
C GLY A 86 -1.99 3.44 -0.29
N THR A 87 -2.99 3.59 0.59
CA THR A 87 -4.31 4.10 0.21
C THR A 87 -4.23 5.49 -0.42
N LEU A 88 -3.46 6.40 0.19
CA LEU A 88 -3.29 7.76 -0.30
C LEU A 88 -2.65 7.77 -1.69
N CYS A 89 -1.57 7.02 -1.90
CA CYS A 89 -0.89 6.92 -3.18
C CYS A 89 -1.78 6.34 -4.28
N VAL A 90 -2.68 5.41 -3.96
CA VAL A 90 -3.68 4.93 -4.93
C VAL A 90 -4.76 6.00 -5.18
N LYS A 91 -5.29 6.65 -4.14
CA LYS A 91 -6.32 7.71 -4.27
C LYS A 91 -5.85 8.92 -5.05
N THR A 92 -4.60 9.34 -4.88
CA THR A 92 -4.02 10.47 -5.62
C THR A 92 -3.64 10.08 -7.06
N GLY A 93 -3.71 8.80 -7.42
CA GLY A 93 -3.29 8.30 -8.73
C GLY A 93 -1.78 8.28 -8.92
N LEU A 94 -1.01 8.36 -7.83
CA LEU A 94 0.46 8.25 -7.85
C LEU A 94 0.92 6.85 -8.28
N LEU A 95 0.07 5.85 -7.99
CA LEU A 95 0.22 4.46 -8.39
C LEU A 95 -0.67 4.17 -9.59
N THR A 96 -0.02 3.79 -10.68
CA THR A 96 -0.66 3.38 -11.93
C THR A 96 -0.71 1.87 -12.05
N TYR A 97 -1.80 1.41 -12.64
CA TYR A 97 -2.05 -0.01 -12.89
C TYR A 97 -2.14 -0.30 -14.39
N GLU A 98 -1.77 -1.53 -14.73
CA GLU A 98 -1.89 -2.16 -16.04
C GLU A 98 -2.75 -3.44 -15.92
N GLU A 99 -3.42 -3.82 -17.00
CA GLU A 99 -4.11 -5.11 -17.06
C GLU A 99 -3.08 -6.23 -17.16
N LYS A 100 -3.23 -7.26 -16.33
CA LYS A 100 -2.34 -8.42 -16.36
C LYS A 100 -2.74 -9.28 -17.55
N GLU A 101 -1.88 -9.33 -18.57
CA GLU A 101 -2.08 -10.17 -19.74
C GLU A 101 -1.99 -11.64 -19.30
N ASN A 102 -3.11 -12.36 -19.37
CA ASN A 102 -3.15 -13.80 -19.15
C ASN A 102 -2.44 -14.47 -20.33
N ARG A 103 -1.17 -14.81 -20.15
CA ARG A 103 -0.43 -15.70 -21.04
C ARG A 103 -0.71 -17.15 -20.68
#